data_AF-A0AAP4JIF1-F1
#
_entry.id   AF-A0AAP4JIF1-F1
#
_cell.length_a   1.000
_cell.length_b   1.000
_cell.length_c   1.000
_cell.angle_alpha   90.00
_cell.angle_beta   90.00
_cell.angle_gamma   90.00
#
_symmetry.space_group_name_H-M   'P 1'
#
loop_
_entity.id
_entity.type
_entity.pdbx_description
1 polymer ?
#
loop_
_entity_poly.entity_id
_entity_poly.type
_entity_poly.pdbx_seq_one_letter_code
_entity_poly.pdbx_strand_id
1 'polypeptide(L)'
;MRASKRRSQHRWLILSLLVGLVVGIAAYASYDHFYLKPQIEAKEERTRRKYEIELNRHRAVEQRLQNETRTATSATDKLMQPVNQAEAKPFMKILEANHFSGTALMIRRGKIILNTGLGYADAESGRLNGPETLYQIGSIQKGLTAVLLMRLVEQGKVHLSDPISKYLTGIRTGKQVTLRMMLNMRSGLSLTRAQSASLSDAGIVRWSIANLNYGTVRYDYQPVNYVLLAGVIEKVTGRLYADLIQQEIFKKLKLTHSGFMPELFHESNQAFGYSGPINNPYAKRYTEPSVNYNRELGTGNIYTSAGDLYQIIKAVNQGKIISTASLKALRNLDNGQYTAGVYNFGGYTLTHGVVASQSAGTMIDTSGQNAVVLLANTDKITQGLIKNLYLNMIKGV
;
A
#
# COMPACT_ATOMS: atom_id res chain seq x y z
N MET A 1 -0.72 -75.51 -22.11
CA MET A 1 0.55 -74.75 -22.22
C MET A 1 0.47 -73.37 -22.90
N ARG A 2 -0.47 -73.07 -23.82
CA ARG A 2 -0.51 -71.74 -24.50
C ARG A 2 -1.06 -70.57 -23.65
N ALA A 3 -1.93 -70.81 -22.68
CA ALA A 3 -2.53 -69.76 -21.85
C ALA A 3 -1.58 -69.15 -20.79
N SER A 4 -0.64 -69.94 -20.23
CA SER A 4 0.33 -69.42 -19.24
C SER A 4 1.40 -68.53 -19.88
N LYS A 5 1.77 -68.80 -21.14
CA LYS A 5 2.75 -68.01 -21.90
C LYS A 5 2.26 -66.59 -22.21
N ARG A 6 0.97 -66.41 -22.55
CA ARG A 6 0.35 -65.09 -22.78
C ARG A 6 0.21 -64.26 -21.50
N ARG A 7 -0.15 -64.88 -20.36
CA ARG A 7 -0.20 -64.20 -19.05
C ARG A 7 1.19 -63.75 -18.58
N SER A 8 2.23 -64.55 -18.84
CA SER A 8 3.62 -64.19 -18.57
C SER A 8 4.05 -62.96 -19.38
N GLN A 9 3.77 -62.94 -20.70
CA GLN A 9 4.13 -61.81 -21.55
C GLN A 9 3.43 -60.49 -21.16
N HIS A 10 2.15 -60.53 -20.77
CA HIS A 10 1.45 -59.32 -20.29
C HIS A 10 2.01 -58.81 -18.95
N ARG A 11 2.41 -59.71 -18.04
CA ARG A 11 3.06 -59.33 -16.78
C ARG A 11 4.41 -58.66 -17.01
N TRP A 12 5.21 -59.18 -17.95
CA TRP A 12 6.48 -58.54 -18.33
C TRP A 12 6.28 -57.17 -18.97
N LEU A 13 5.23 -57.00 -19.78
CA LEU A 13 4.91 -55.72 -20.42
C LEU A 13 4.48 -54.65 -19.38
N ILE A 14 3.60 -55.04 -18.44
CA ILE A 14 3.18 -54.16 -17.33
C ILE A 14 4.38 -53.82 -16.43
N LEU A 15 5.23 -54.81 -16.11
CA LEU A 15 6.43 -54.59 -15.31
C LEU A 15 7.40 -53.63 -16.02
N SER A 16 7.61 -53.78 -17.33
CA SER A 16 8.46 -52.87 -18.10
C SER A 16 7.92 -51.45 -18.17
N LEU A 17 6.59 -51.27 -18.25
CA LEU A 17 5.95 -49.94 -18.22
C LEU A 17 6.08 -49.29 -16.83
N LEU A 18 5.91 -50.06 -15.76
CA LEU A 18 6.09 -49.57 -14.38
C LEU A 18 7.55 -49.20 -14.11
N VAL A 19 8.50 -50.01 -14.56
CA VAL A 19 9.94 -49.70 -14.46
C VAL A 19 10.27 -48.44 -15.27
N GLY A 20 9.75 -48.31 -16.49
CA GLY A 20 9.91 -47.10 -17.31
C GLY A 20 9.36 -45.84 -16.65
N LEU A 21 8.19 -45.93 -16.01
CA LEU A 21 7.58 -44.82 -15.26
C LEU A 21 8.43 -44.41 -14.05
N VAL A 22 8.90 -45.39 -13.26
CA VAL A 22 9.74 -45.14 -12.08
C VAL A 22 11.08 -44.51 -12.49
N VAL A 23 11.71 -45.02 -13.55
CA VAL A 23 12.93 -44.44 -14.11
C VAL A 23 12.69 -43.02 -14.64
N GLY A 24 11.56 -42.77 -15.30
CA GLY A 24 11.17 -41.44 -15.77
C GLY A 24 10.96 -40.44 -14.63
N ILE A 25 10.28 -40.84 -13.55
CA ILE A 25 10.09 -40.01 -12.36
C ILE A 25 11.43 -39.72 -11.67
N ALA A 26 12.29 -40.73 -11.52
CA ALA A 26 13.62 -40.56 -10.93
C ALA A 26 14.52 -39.66 -11.77
N ALA A 27 14.49 -39.80 -13.10
CA ALA A 27 15.23 -38.96 -14.03
C ALA A 27 14.73 -37.50 -14.00
N TYR A 28 13.40 -37.28 -13.97
CA TYR A 28 12.84 -35.94 -13.84
C TYR A 28 13.17 -35.31 -12.48
N ALA A 29 13.01 -36.05 -11.38
CA ALA A 29 13.37 -35.55 -10.05
C ALA A 29 14.86 -35.19 -9.96
N SER A 30 15.72 -35.99 -10.60
CA SER A 30 17.15 -35.70 -10.70
C SER A 30 17.42 -34.45 -11.55
N TYR A 31 16.77 -34.32 -12.71
CA TYR A 31 16.90 -33.13 -13.57
C TYR A 31 16.37 -31.86 -12.90
N ASP A 32 15.24 -31.96 -12.18
CA ASP A 32 14.68 -30.87 -11.39
C ASP A 32 15.66 -30.44 -10.29
N HIS A 33 16.15 -31.40 -9.50
CA HIS A 33 17.01 -31.12 -8.36
C HIS A 33 18.41 -30.64 -8.74
N PHE A 34 19.03 -31.27 -9.75
CA PHE A 34 20.41 -30.96 -10.13
C PHE A 34 20.53 -29.88 -11.21
N TYR A 35 19.46 -29.56 -11.95
CA TYR A 35 19.53 -28.65 -13.09
C TYR A 35 18.55 -27.47 -13.03
N LEU A 36 17.25 -27.71 -12.85
CA LEU A 36 16.26 -26.61 -12.84
C LEU A 36 16.33 -25.78 -11.57
N LYS A 37 16.28 -26.45 -10.40
CA LYS A 37 16.22 -25.79 -9.09
C LYS A 37 17.43 -24.89 -8.84
N PRO A 38 18.69 -25.32 -9.10
CA PRO A 38 19.86 -24.45 -8.93
C PRO A 38 19.85 -23.24 -9.88
N GLN A 39 19.31 -23.37 -11.10
CA GLN A 39 19.19 -22.24 -12.03
C GLN A 39 18.14 -21.22 -11.60
N ILE A 40 17.01 -21.69 -11.08
CA ILE A 40 15.96 -20.83 -10.53
C ILE A 40 16.50 -20.11 -9.28
N GLU A 41 17.11 -20.84 -8.35
CA GLU A 41 17.71 -20.29 -7.14
C GLU A 41 18.82 -19.29 -7.48
N ALA A 42 19.70 -19.57 -8.45
CA ALA A 42 20.73 -18.63 -8.88
C ALA A 42 20.16 -17.36 -9.54
N LYS A 43 19.05 -17.48 -10.27
CA LYS A 43 18.35 -16.32 -10.88
C LYS A 43 17.66 -15.49 -9.80
N GLU A 44 17.03 -16.12 -8.82
CA GLU A 44 16.45 -15.48 -7.65
C GLU A 44 17.53 -14.79 -6.81
N GLU A 45 18.67 -15.44 -6.58
CA GLU A 45 19.78 -14.88 -5.81
C GLU A 45 20.42 -13.67 -6.53
N ARG A 46 20.61 -13.73 -7.86
CA ARG A 46 21.07 -12.56 -8.63
C ARG A 46 20.09 -11.39 -8.55
N THR A 47 18.79 -11.68 -8.56
CA THR A 47 17.74 -10.66 -8.43
C THR A 47 17.71 -10.09 -7.02
N ARG A 48 17.84 -10.95 -6.00
CA ARG A 48 17.95 -10.59 -4.59
C ARG A 48 19.16 -9.73 -4.33
N ARG A 49 20.34 -10.07 -4.87
CA ARG A 49 21.57 -9.26 -4.75
C ARG A 49 21.42 -7.90 -5.41
N LYS A 50 20.79 -7.80 -6.58
CA LYS A 50 20.51 -6.49 -7.21
C LYS A 50 19.58 -5.64 -6.35
N TYR A 51 18.53 -6.27 -5.82
CA TYR A 51 17.61 -5.62 -4.90
C TYR A 51 18.30 -5.21 -3.59
N GLU A 52 19.13 -6.06 -3.00
CA GLU A 52 19.93 -5.74 -1.81
C GLU A 52 20.92 -4.61 -2.07
N ILE A 53 21.54 -4.53 -3.25
CA ILE A 53 22.41 -3.41 -3.61
C ILE A 53 21.61 -2.10 -3.68
N GLU A 54 20.42 -2.13 -4.26
CA GLU A 54 19.55 -0.95 -4.39
C GLU A 54 18.96 -0.55 -3.02
N LEU A 55 18.47 -1.52 -2.25
CA LEU A 55 18.05 -1.36 -0.86
C LEU A 55 19.19 -0.85 0.02
N ASN A 56 20.42 -1.31 -0.19
CA ASN A 56 21.59 -0.83 0.54
C ASN A 56 21.99 0.59 0.10
N ARG A 57 21.71 1.01 -1.14
CA ARG A 57 21.83 2.41 -1.55
C ARG A 57 20.79 3.28 -0.84
N HIS A 58 19.54 2.81 -0.74
CA HIS A 58 18.50 3.47 0.06
C HIS A 58 18.91 3.56 1.53
N ARG A 59 19.35 2.45 2.14
CA ARG A 59 19.86 2.39 3.52
C ARG A 59 21.10 3.25 3.78
N ALA A 60 22.02 3.37 2.83
CA ALA A 60 23.21 4.21 2.96
C ALA A 60 22.84 5.71 2.90
N VAL A 61 21.85 6.06 2.08
CA VAL A 61 21.24 7.39 2.09
C VAL A 61 20.51 7.60 3.43
N GLU A 62 19.76 6.63 3.92
CA GLU A 62 19.06 6.68 5.22
C GLU A 62 19.99 6.82 6.42
N GLN A 63 21.09 6.05 6.54
CA GLN A 63 22.03 6.17 7.65
C GLN A 63 22.68 7.55 7.70
N ARG A 64 23.02 8.10 6.52
CA ARG A 64 23.55 9.46 6.41
C ARG A 64 22.51 10.50 6.89
N LEU A 65 21.24 10.24 6.65
CA LEU A 65 20.12 11.13 6.98
C LEU A 65 19.54 10.95 8.40
N GLN A 66 19.59 9.75 8.98
CA GLN A 66 19.22 9.47 10.37
C GLN A 66 20.18 10.18 11.32
N ASN A 67 21.46 10.26 10.97
CA ASN A 67 22.45 11.05 11.68
C ASN A 67 22.18 12.56 11.58
N GLU A 68 21.46 13.02 10.55
CA GLU A 68 21.09 14.44 10.36
C GLU A 68 19.73 14.80 11.00
N THR A 69 18.87 13.82 11.35
CA THR A 69 17.45 14.07 11.73
C THR A 69 17.14 13.86 13.22
N ARG A 70 18.13 13.59 14.09
CA ARG A 70 17.90 13.32 15.54
C ARG A 70 17.52 14.53 16.40
N THR A 71 17.16 15.66 15.79
CA THR A 71 16.64 16.84 16.48
C THR A 71 15.50 17.47 15.69
N ALA A 72 14.27 17.00 15.91
CA ALA A 72 13.05 17.70 15.48
C ALA A 72 11.90 17.47 16.49
N THR A 73 11.38 18.58 17.00
CA THR A 73 10.65 18.78 18.26
C THR A 73 9.12 18.98 18.12
N SER A 74 8.40 18.67 19.21
CA SER A 74 7.20 19.33 19.78
C SER A 74 5.80 19.01 19.21
N ALA A 75 5.56 19.10 17.90
CA ALA A 75 4.21 18.93 17.35
C ALA A 75 3.86 17.46 17.03
N THR A 76 4.83 16.74 16.46
CA THR A 76 4.74 15.30 16.20
C THR A 76 4.67 14.53 17.52
N ASP A 77 5.44 14.95 18.52
CA ASP A 77 5.45 14.34 19.86
C ASP A 77 4.06 14.31 20.51
N LYS A 78 3.27 15.39 20.38
CA LYS A 78 1.89 15.45 20.92
C LYS A 78 0.95 14.45 20.25
N LEU A 79 1.14 14.17 18.95
CA LEU A 79 0.34 13.19 18.23
C LEU A 79 0.80 11.75 18.48
N MET A 80 1.93 11.56 19.16
CA MET A 80 2.39 10.27 19.66
C MET A 80 2.02 10.05 21.14
N GLN A 81 1.33 10.98 21.79
CA GLN A 81 0.87 10.81 23.17
C GLN A 81 -0.57 10.27 23.23
N PRO A 82 -0.86 9.37 24.18
CA PRO A 82 -2.23 8.92 24.41
C PRO A 82 -3.10 10.06 24.91
N VAL A 83 -4.31 10.17 24.35
CA VAL A 83 -5.32 11.16 24.75
C VAL A 83 -6.67 10.45 24.82
N ASN A 84 -7.38 10.63 25.93
CA ASN A 84 -8.74 10.12 26.09
C ASN A 84 -9.55 11.12 26.92
N GLN A 85 -10.12 12.12 26.25
CA GLN A 85 -10.95 13.13 26.92
C GLN A 85 -12.31 12.54 27.31
N ALA A 86 -12.98 13.12 28.31
CA ALA A 86 -14.29 12.63 28.75
C ALA A 86 -15.33 12.60 27.61
N GLU A 87 -15.24 13.54 26.65
CA GLU A 87 -16.11 13.57 25.47
C GLU A 87 -15.85 12.40 24.49
N ALA A 88 -14.76 11.64 24.64
CA ALA A 88 -14.44 10.51 23.78
C ALA A 88 -15.12 9.19 24.19
N LYS A 89 -15.75 9.13 25.38
CA LYS A 89 -16.39 7.92 25.90
C LYS A 89 -17.41 7.27 24.95
N PRO A 90 -18.31 8.01 24.27
CA PRO A 90 -19.23 7.41 23.31
C PRO A 90 -18.53 6.77 22.12
N PHE A 91 -17.45 7.39 21.62
CA PHE A 91 -16.67 6.86 20.49
C PHE A 91 -15.89 5.60 20.87
N MET A 92 -15.35 5.53 22.08
CA MET A 92 -14.73 4.30 22.60
C MET A 92 -15.72 3.14 22.60
N LYS A 93 -16.95 3.35 23.08
CA LYS A 93 -18.01 2.32 23.03
C LYS A 93 -18.33 1.87 21.61
N ILE A 94 -18.34 2.80 20.65
CA ILE A 94 -18.56 2.45 19.23
C ILE A 94 -17.40 1.59 18.71
N LEU A 95 -16.14 1.94 19.01
CA LEU A 95 -14.97 1.17 18.61
C LEU A 95 -14.98 -0.24 19.21
N GLU A 96 -15.28 -0.36 20.51
CA GLU A 96 -15.40 -1.63 21.21
C GLU A 96 -16.53 -2.51 20.65
N ALA A 97 -17.72 -1.93 20.42
CA ALA A 97 -18.85 -2.64 19.83
C ALA A 97 -18.59 -3.12 18.39
N ASN A 98 -17.66 -2.48 17.69
CA ASN A 98 -17.22 -2.90 16.35
C ASN A 98 -15.96 -3.78 16.40
N HIS A 99 -15.53 -4.22 17.59
CA HIS A 99 -14.34 -5.06 17.80
C HIS A 99 -13.09 -4.48 17.12
N PHE A 100 -12.95 -3.15 17.17
CA PHE A 100 -11.81 -2.47 16.55
C PHE A 100 -10.50 -2.84 17.27
N SER A 101 -9.52 -3.29 16.49
CA SER A 101 -8.13 -3.53 16.93
C SER A 101 -7.19 -2.69 16.09
N GLY A 102 -6.53 -1.73 16.73
CA GLY A 102 -5.71 -0.74 16.05
C GLY A 102 -5.55 0.54 16.85
N THR A 103 -5.15 1.61 16.16
CA THR A 103 -5.01 2.97 16.70
C THR A 103 -6.11 3.86 16.15
N ALA A 104 -6.80 4.56 17.05
CA ALA A 104 -7.84 5.54 16.74
C ALA A 104 -7.40 6.94 17.17
N LEU A 105 -7.36 7.86 16.20
CA LEU A 105 -7.12 9.29 16.41
C LEU A 105 -8.37 10.08 15.99
N MET A 106 -8.90 10.89 16.90
CA MET A 106 -10.03 11.78 16.66
C MET A 106 -9.69 13.20 17.07
N ILE A 107 -9.94 14.14 16.17
CA ILE A 107 -9.69 15.56 16.35
C ILE A 107 -10.97 16.30 16.08
N ARG A 108 -11.35 17.19 17.01
CA ARG A 108 -12.56 17.99 16.94
C ARG A 108 -12.20 19.45 17.20
N ARG A 109 -12.56 20.35 16.27
CA ARG A 109 -12.22 21.79 16.35
C ARG A 109 -10.74 22.04 16.67
N GLY A 110 -9.85 21.28 16.03
CA GLY A 110 -8.41 21.39 16.18
C GLY A 110 -7.81 20.79 17.47
N LYS A 111 -8.64 20.21 18.35
CA LYS A 111 -8.20 19.54 19.58
C LYS A 111 -8.26 18.03 19.43
N ILE A 112 -7.22 17.32 19.88
CA ILE A 112 -7.23 15.86 19.96
C ILE A 112 -8.17 15.46 21.09
N ILE A 113 -9.26 14.76 20.77
CA ILE A 113 -10.23 14.28 21.77
C ILE A 113 -9.98 12.82 22.12
N LEU A 114 -9.44 12.05 21.17
CA LEU A 114 -9.04 10.65 21.33
C LEU A 114 -7.76 10.39 20.54
N ASN A 115 -6.80 9.71 21.14
CA ASN A 115 -5.62 9.15 20.49
C ASN A 115 -5.20 7.94 21.32
N THR A 116 -5.65 6.74 20.95
CA THR A 116 -5.40 5.53 21.74
C THR A 116 -5.34 4.31 20.86
N GLY A 117 -4.66 3.27 21.35
CA GLY A 117 -4.78 1.93 20.81
C GLY A 117 -5.88 1.12 21.48
N LEU A 118 -6.42 0.16 20.73
CA LEU A 118 -7.30 -0.91 21.19
C LEU A 118 -6.71 -2.23 20.70
N GLY A 119 -6.68 -3.25 21.56
CA GLY A 119 -6.13 -4.56 21.20
C GLY A 119 -4.61 -4.59 21.10
N TYR A 120 -4.07 -5.64 20.47
CA TYR A 120 -2.64 -5.91 20.38
C TYR A 120 -2.08 -5.47 19.03
N ALA A 121 -0.95 -4.77 19.04
CA ALA A 121 -0.10 -4.58 17.87
C ALA A 121 0.69 -5.86 17.55
N ASP A 122 1.05 -6.60 18.61
CA ASP A 122 1.63 -7.93 18.54
C ASP A 122 1.02 -8.81 19.64
N ALA A 123 0.10 -9.69 19.23
CA ALA A 123 -0.58 -10.61 20.13
C ALA A 123 0.34 -11.70 20.71
N GLU A 124 1.47 -11.99 20.05
CA GLU A 124 2.41 -13.03 20.49
C GLU A 124 3.24 -12.55 21.69
N SER A 125 3.73 -11.31 21.63
CA SER A 125 4.44 -10.66 22.75
C SER A 125 3.51 -9.96 23.76
N GLY A 126 2.22 -9.83 23.44
CA GLY A 126 1.26 -9.09 24.26
C GLY A 126 1.38 -7.57 24.15
N ARG A 127 2.14 -7.06 23.17
CA ARG A 127 2.30 -5.61 22.97
C ARG A 127 1.01 -5.00 22.45
N LEU A 128 0.51 -4.02 23.20
CA LEU A 128 -0.71 -3.28 22.88
C LEU A 128 -0.50 -2.35 21.68
N ASN A 129 -1.59 -2.05 20.98
CA ASN A 129 -1.62 -0.91 20.06
C ASN A 129 -1.51 0.40 20.87
N GLY A 130 -0.97 1.44 20.25
CA GLY A 130 -0.79 2.77 20.83
C GLY A 130 -0.58 3.85 19.76
N PRO A 131 -0.63 5.14 20.11
CA PRO A 131 -0.45 6.26 19.17
C PRO A 131 0.77 6.17 18.25
N GLU A 132 1.85 5.58 18.75
CA GLU A 132 3.12 5.38 18.07
C GLU A 132 3.16 4.12 17.19
N THR A 133 2.12 3.29 17.22
CA THR A 133 2.08 2.04 16.45
C THR A 133 2.03 2.34 14.95
N LEU A 134 2.85 1.62 14.19
CA LEU A 134 2.99 1.80 12.74
C LEU A 134 2.20 0.76 11.96
N TYR A 135 1.46 1.23 10.95
CA TYR A 135 0.62 0.38 10.11
C TYR A 135 0.86 0.69 8.63
N GLN A 136 0.73 -0.32 7.78
CA GLN A 136 0.64 -0.13 6.34
C GLN A 136 -0.70 0.53 5.98
N ILE A 137 -0.68 1.55 5.12
CA ILE A 137 -1.89 2.32 4.77
C ILE A 137 -2.53 1.92 3.44
N GLY A 138 -1.90 0.99 2.71
CA GLY A 138 -2.38 0.49 1.43
C GLY A 138 -2.80 1.62 0.48
N SER A 139 -3.99 1.49 -0.10
CA SER A 139 -4.50 2.40 -1.14
C SER A 139 -4.58 3.89 -0.79
N ILE A 140 -4.44 4.30 0.48
CA ILE A 140 -4.33 5.72 0.83
C ILE A 140 -3.11 6.37 0.17
N GLN A 141 -2.02 5.62 -0.06
CA GLN A 141 -0.82 6.09 -0.75
C GLN A 141 -1.10 6.65 -2.15
N LYS A 142 -2.14 6.18 -2.84
CA LYS A 142 -2.52 6.69 -4.17
C LYS A 142 -2.80 8.19 -4.13
N GLY A 143 -3.33 8.71 -3.03
CA GLY A 143 -3.50 10.15 -2.81
C GLY A 143 -2.18 10.91 -2.82
N LEU A 144 -1.09 10.32 -2.31
CA LEU A 144 0.24 10.93 -2.31
C LEU A 144 0.88 10.89 -3.70
N THR A 145 0.73 9.79 -4.43
CA THR A 145 1.12 9.70 -5.85
C THR A 145 0.41 10.76 -6.68
N ALA A 146 -0.89 10.96 -6.46
CA ALA A 146 -1.67 12.00 -7.14
C ALA A 146 -1.17 13.42 -6.82
N VAL A 147 -0.80 13.67 -5.56
CA VAL A 147 -0.21 14.96 -5.13
C VAL A 147 1.16 15.19 -5.77
N LEU A 148 2.04 14.18 -5.82
CA LEU A 148 3.33 14.29 -6.52
C LEU A 148 3.16 14.56 -8.01
N LEU A 149 2.21 13.91 -8.67
CA LEU A 149 1.90 14.20 -10.06
C LEU A 149 1.41 15.64 -10.24
N MET A 150 0.53 16.10 -9.36
CA MET A 150 0.00 17.48 -9.41
C MET A 150 1.10 18.52 -9.15
N ARG A 151 2.12 18.22 -8.33
CA ARG A 151 3.32 19.07 -8.21
C ARG A 151 4.04 19.24 -9.54
N LEU A 152 4.14 18.19 -10.35
CA LEU A 152 4.74 18.29 -11.68
C LEU A 152 3.86 19.12 -12.64
N VAL A 153 2.54 19.10 -12.45
CA VAL A 153 1.62 19.98 -13.16
C VAL A 153 1.84 21.44 -12.79
N GLU A 154 1.98 21.77 -11.50
CA GLU A 154 2.30 23.12 -11.05
C GLU A 154 3.63 23.64 -11.61
N GLN A 155 4.59 22.74 -11.79
CA GLN A 155 5.90 23.04 -12.40
C GLN A 155 5.85 23.13 -13.93
N GLY A 156 4.70 22.91 -14.57
CA GLY A 156 4.55 22.90 -16.02
C GLY A 156 5.25 21.73 -16.72
N LYS A 157 5.67 20.69 -15.97
CA LYS A 157 6.42 19.54 -16.50
C LYS A 157 5.52 18.48 -17.13
N VAL A 158 4.28 18.40 -16.67
CA VAL A 158 3.25 17.50 -17.22
C VAL A 158 1.90 18.22 -17.24
N HIS A 159 0.99 17.78 -18.10
CA HIS A 159 -0.41 18.20 -18.09
C HIS A 159 -1.31 16.99 -17.82
N LEU A 160 -2.40 17.19 -17.08
CA LEU A 160 -3.33 16.10 -16.78
C LEU A 160 -4.03 15.53 -18.03
N SER A 161 -4.11 16.32 -19.10
CA SER A 161 -4.62 15.90 -20.41
C SER A 161 -3.57 15.20 -21.27
N ASP A 162 -2.30 15.16 -20.86
CA ASP A 162 -1.27 14.47 -21.64
C ASP A 162 -1.61 12.98 -21.78
N PRO A 163 -1.43 12.40 -22.98
CA PRO A 163 -1.50 10.96 -23.15
C PRO A 163 -0.33 10.27 -22.44
N ILE A 164 -0.58 9.11 -21.84
CA ILE A 164 0.46 8.34 -21.13
C ILE A 164 1.61 7.94 -22.06
N SER A 165 1.34 7.78 -23.37
CA SER A 165 2.35 7.46 -24.39
C SER A 165 3.43 8.52 -24.58
N LYS A 166 3.21 9.76 -24.12
CA LYS A 166 4.23 10.82 -24.07
C LYS A 166 5.38 10.45 -23.13
N TYR A 167 5.11 9.64 -22.11
CA TYR A 167 6.04 9.33 -21.03
C TYR A 167 6.48 7.86 -21.03
N LEU A 168 5.54 6.95 -21.29
CA LEU A 168 5.77 5.51 -21.24
C LEU A 168 5.35 4.86 -22.57
N THR A 169 6.29 4.16 -23.22
CA THR A 169 6.08 3.49 -24.50
C THR A 169 5.54 2.06 -24.34
N GLY A 170 4.93 1.49 -25.38
CA GLY A 170 4.48 0.08 -25.39
C GLY A 170 3.05 -0.15 -24.90
N ILE A 171 2.31 0.91 -24.55
CA ILE A 171 0.89 0.83 -24.18
C ILE A 171 0.04 1.01 -25.43
N ARG A 172 -0.67 -0.05 -25.86
CA ARG A 172 -1.47 -0.05 -27.11
C ARG A 172 -2.49 1.10 -27.18
N THR A 173 -3.19 1.38 -26.09
CA THR A 173 -4.15 2.49 -25.98
C THR A 173 -3.54 3.80 -25.46
N GLY A 174 -2.20 3.88 -25.39
CA GLY A 174 -1.49 4.94 -24.67
C GLY A 174 -1.70 6.35 -25.23
N LYS A 175 -2.04 6.48 -26.53
CA LYS A 175 -2.40 7.78 -27.14
C LYS A 175 -3.79 8.27 -26.73
N GLN A 176 -4.69 7.38 -26.29
CA GLN A 176 -6.05 7.73 -25.86
C GLN A 176 -6.16 7.89 -24.34
N VAL A 177 -5.35 7.15 -23.58
CA VAL A 177 -5.36 7.19 -22.11
C VAL A 177 -4.58 8.41 -21.61
N THR A 178 -5.27 9.34 -20.94
CA THR A 178 -4.64 10.51 -20.32
C THR A 178 -4.28 10.27 -18.86
N LEU A 179 -3.37 11.08 -18.31
CA LEU A 179 -3.03 11.05 -16.88
C LEU A 179 -4.26 11.28 -15.98
N ARG A 180 -5.18 12.17 -16.39
CA ARG A 180 -6.48 12.39 -15.73
C ARG A 180 -7.34 11.13 -15.69
N MET A 181 -7.43 10.39 -16.80
CA MET A 181 -8.20 9.15 -16.83
C MET A 181 -7.63 8.13 -15.84
N MET A 182 -6.31 8.07 -15.70
CA MET A 182 -5.65 7.17 -14.76
C MET A 182 -5.89 7.56 -13.30
N LEU A 183 -5.76 8.85 -12.96
CA LEU A 183 -6.09 9.38 -11.63
C LEU A 183 -7.52 9.04 -11.20
N ASN A 184 -8.44 9.05 -12.15
CA ASN A 184 -9.87 8.83 -11.94
C ASN A 184 -10.29 7.36 -12.14
N MET A 185 -9.34 6.43 -12.32
CA MET A 185 -9.62 4.99 -12.53
C MET A 185 -10.54 4.73 -13.74
N ARG A 186 -10.32 5.44 -14.84
CA ARG A 186 -11.13 5.39 -16.08
C ARG A 186 -10.31 5.11 -17.33
N SER A 187 -9.14 4.52 -17.20
CA SER A 187 -8.24 4.26 -18.33
C SER A 187 -8.61 3.04 -19.17
N GLY A 188 -9.43 2.12 -18.62
CA GLY A 188 -9.64 0.79 -19.19
C GLY A 188 -8.41 -0.14 -19.04
N LEU A 189 -7.36 0.26 -18.32
CA LEU A 189 -6.17 -0.56 -18.09
C LEU A 189 -6.36 -1.46 -16.86
N SER A 190 -6.09 -2.74 -17.01
CA SER A 190 -5.99 -3.73 -15.93
C SER A 190 -4.78 -4.65 -16.16
N LEU A 191 -4.41 -5.47 -15.17
CA LEU A 191 -3.38 -6.50 -15.34
C LEU A 191 -4.03 -7.87 -15.57
N THR A 192 -3.46 -8.68 -16.46
CA THR A 192 -3.93 -10.05 -16.72
C THR A 192 -3.55 -11.04 -15.61
N ARG A 193 -2.52 -10.71 -14.83
CA ARG A 193 -2.00 -11.53 -13.73
C ARG A 193 -1.27 -10.64 -12.72
N ALA A 194 -0.92 -11.20 -11.58
CA ALA A 194 -0.09 -10.52 -10.59
C ALA A 194 1.41 -10.72 -10.89
N GLN A 195 2.23 -9.74 -10.52
CA GLN A 195 3.68 -9.85 -10.55
C GLN A 195 4.12 -10.97 -9.60
N SER A 196 4.98 -11.87 -10.09
CA SER A 196 5.41 -13.07 -9.36
C SER A 196 6.85 -13.02 -8.85
N ALA A 197 7.61 -11.97 -9.18
CA ALA A 197 8.99 -11.79 -8.74
C ALA A 197 9.21 -10.35 -8.29
N SER A 198 10.18 -10.12 -7.40
CA SER A 198 10.56 -8.76 -7.00
C SER A 198 11.34 -8.08 -8.14
N LEU A 199 11.02 -6.83 -8.44
CA LEU A 199 11.62 -6.04 -9.51
C LEU A 199 11.99 -4.64 -8.99
N SER A 200 12.91 -3.94 -9.68
CA SER A 200 13.08 -2.50 -9.47
C SER A 200 11.88 -1.72 -10.00
N ASP A 201 11.71 -0.46 -9.62
CA ASP A 201 10.58 0.36 -10.05
C ASP A 201 10.41 0.42 -11.57
N ALA A 202 11.50 0.67 -12.30
CA ALA A 202 11.51 0.60 -13.75
C ALA A 202 11.16 -0.80 -14.29
N GLY A 203 11.53 -1.86 -13.56
CA GLY A 203 11.15 -3.23 -13.85
C GLY A 203 9.66 -3.50 -13.64
N ILE A 204 9.07 -3.01 -12.53
CA ILE A 204 7.64 -3.09 -12.22
C ILE A 204 6.84 -2.40 -13.31
N VAL A 205 7.25 -1.19 -13.74
CA VAL A 205 6.58 -0.44 -14.81
C VAL A 205 6.63 -1.20 -16.14
N ARG A 206 7.81 -1.69 -16.55
CA ARG A 206 7.94 -2.50 -17.79
C ARG A 206 7.13 -3.78 -17.73
N TRP A 207 7.17 -4.49 -16.61
CA TRP A 207 6.40 -5.70 -16.39
C TRP A 207 4.91 -5.41 -16.46
N SER A 208 4.45 -4.33 -15.84
CA SER A 208 3.04 -3.90 -15.88
C SER A 208 2.59 -3.65 -17.32
N ILE A 209 3.37 -2.89 -18.10
CA ILE A 209 3.06 -2.60 -19.50
C ILE A 209 2.94 -3.90 -20.32
N ALA A 210 3.87 -4.85 -20.13
CA ALA A 210 3.87 -6.12 -20.85
C ALA A 210 2.71 -7.07 -20.49
N ASN A 211 2.01 -6.82 -19.38
CA ASN A 211 0.90 -7.66 -18.89
C ASN A 211 -0.43 -6.89 -18.82
N LEU A 212 -0.54 -5.77 -19.54
CA LEU A 212 -1.78 -4.99 -19.61
C LEU A 212 -2.87 -5.75 -20.36
N ASN A 213 -4.07 -5.71 -19.79
CA ASN A 213 -5.33 -5.93 -20.47
C ASN A 213 -6.00 -4.58 -20.76
N TYR A 214 -6.81 -4.53 -21.81
CA TYR A 214 -7.44 -3.30 -22.32
C TYR A 214 -8.96 -3.49 -22.39
N GLY A 215 -9.66 -2.90 -21.43
CA GLY A 215 -11.12 -2.85 -21.35
C GLY A 215 -11.70 -1.53 -21.86
N THR A 216 -12.96 -1.26 -21.52
CA THR A 216 -13.64 -0.02 -21.91
C THR A 216 -13.31 1.14 -20.98
N VAL A 217 -13.40 2.36 -21.50
CA VAL A 217 -13.21 3.61 -20.75
C VAL A 217 -14.45 3.85 -19.87
N ARG A 218 -14.42 3.28 -18.68
CA ARG A 218 -15.41 3.45 -17.61
C ARG A 218 -14.71 3.41 -16.25
N TYR A 219 -15.41 3.80 -15.19
CA TYR A 219 -14.85 3.64 -13.85
C TYR A 219 -14.62 2.17 -13.55
N ASP A 220 -13.36 1.82 -13.28
CA ASP A 220 -12.91 0.48 -12.88
C ASP A 220 -11.65 0.63 -12.01
N TYR A 221 -11.74 0.24 -10.74
CA TYR A 221 -10.68 0.47 -9.77
C TYR A 221 -9.49 -0.47 -10.04
N GLN A 222 -8.46 0.06 -10.70
CA GLN A 222 -7.33 -0.72 -11.18
C GLN A 222 -6.00 -0.11 -10.69
N PRO A 223 -5.31 -0.74 -9.70
CA PRO A 223 -4.07 -0.21 -9.12
C PRO A 223 -2.96 0.09 -10.13
N VAL A 224 -2.92 -0.66 -11.26
CA VAL A 224 -1.94 -0.45 -12.34
C VAL A 224 -1.93 0.98 -12.88
N ASN A 225 -3.06 1.71 -12.79
CA ASN A 225 -3.09 3.12 -13.11
C ASN A 225 -2.05 3.91 -12.30
N TYR A 226 -1.99 3.67 -11.00
CA TYR A 226 -1.11 4.41 -10.09
C TYR A 226 0.34 3.90 -10.15
N VAL A 227 0.56 2.62 -10.46
CA VAL A 227 1.90 2.09 -10.79
C VAL A 227 2.49 2.82 -12.01
N LEU A 228 1.70 2.95 -13.06
CA LEU A 228 2.14 3.65 -14.28
C LEU A 228 2.29 5.16 -14.04
N LEU A 229 1.44 5.79 -13.21
CA LEU A 229 1.63 7.19 -12.81
C LEU A 229 2.91 7.40 -12.00
N ALA A 230 3.27 6.47 -11.11
CA ALA A 230 4.58 6.49 -10.44
C ALA A 230 5.71 6.42 -11.48
N GLY A 231 5.61 5.53 -12.46
CA GLY A 231 6.57 5.46 -13.58
C GLY A 231 6.68 6.76 -14.39
N VAL A 232 5.58 7.50 -14.59
CA VAL A 232 5.62 8.85 -15.21
C VAL A 232 6.39 9.83 -14.33
N ILE A 233 6.09 9.86 -13.03
CA ILE A 233 6.76 10.75 -12.06
C ILE A 233 8.27 10.50 -12.08
N GLU A 234 8.71 9.25 -12.01
CA GLU A 234 10.14 8.91 -12.07
C GLU A 234 10.76 9.29 -13.41
N LYS A 235 10.06 9.01 -14.52
CA LYS A 235 10.53 9.34 -15.87
C LYS A 235 10.76 10.83 -16.06
N VAL A 236 9.85 11.66 -15.55
CA VAL A 236 9.89 13.13 -15.70
C VAL A 236 10.90 13.77 -14.75
N THR A 237 11.08 13.20 -13.56
CA THR A 237 11.96 13.77 -12.53
C THR A 237 13.39 13.23 -12.58
N GLY A 238 13.59 12.03 -13.12
CA GLY A 238 14.85 11.29 -13.02
C GLY A 238 15.16 10.81 -11.60
N ARG A 239 14.18 10.81 -10.69
CA ARG A 239 14.32 10.44 -9.28
C ARG A 239 13.39 9.29 -8.93
N LEU A 240 13.79 8.48 -7.96
CA LEU A 240 12.98 7.36 -7.48
C LEU A 240 11.72 7.86 -6.76
N TYR A 241 10.63 7.12 -6.88
CA TYR A 241 9.34 7.48 -6.28
C TYR A 241 9.44 7.61 -4.76
N ALA A 242 10.09 6.65 -4.09
CA ALA A 242 10.28 6.66 -2.64
C ALA A 242 11.05 7.91 -2.18
N ASP A 243 12.12 8.29 -2.89
CA ASP A 243 12.90 9.50 -2.60
C ASP A 243 12.09 10.78 -2.72
N LEU A 244 11.16 10.84 -3.68
CA LEU A 244 10.27 11.99 -3.84
C LEU A 244 9.28 12.11 -2.68
N ILE A 245 8.65 11.02 -2.26
CA ILE A 245 7.77 11.02 -1.08
C ILE A 245 8.56 11.40 0.18
N GLN A 246 9.74 10.80 0.37
CA GLN A 246 10.60 11.09 1.53
C GLN A 246 10.93 12.59 1.63
N GLN A 247 11.31 13.21 0.52
CA GLN A 247 11.80 14.59 0.53
C GLN A 247 10.66 15.61 0.49
N GLU A 248 9.68 15.41 -0.39
CA GLU A 248 8.62 16.40 -0.63
C GLU A 248 7.48 16.32 0.39
N ILE A 249 7.35 15.18 1.09
CA ILE A 249 6.29 14.94 2.07
C ILE A 249 6.87 14.69 3.45
N PHE A 250 7.57 13.57 3.69
CA PHE A 250 7.93 13.16 5.05
C PHE A 250 8.89 14.15 5.71
N LYS A 251 10.02 14.47 5.07
CA LYS A 251 10.99 15.44 5.60
C LYS A 251 10.43 16.86 5.66
N LYS A 252 9.74 17.30 4.61
CA LYS A 252 9.13 18.64 4.56
C LYS A 252 8.15 18.88 5.71
N LEU A 253 7.43 17.83 6.11
CA LEU A 253 6.49 17.85 7.23
C LEU A 253 7.09 17.38 8.56
N LYS A 254 8.39 17.04 8.59
CA LYS A 254 9.12 16.53 9.76
C LYS A 254 8.43 15.31 10.39
N LEU A 255 8.01 14.39 9.53
CA LEU A 255 7.37 13.13 9.90
C LEU A 255 8.45 12.08 10.16
N THR A 256 8.40 11.48 11.34
CA THR A 256 9.42 10.52 11.82
C THR A 256 8.85 9.12 12.04
N HIS A 257 7.55 8.93 11.85
CA HIS A 257 6.84 7.67 12.04
C HIS A 257 6.17 7.25 10.72
N SER A 258 6.89 7.40 9.61
CA SER A 258 6.43 7.09 8.25
C SER A 258 7.60 6.64 7.39
N GLY A 259 7.38 5.62 6.57
CA GLY A 259 8.43 5.04 5.72
C GLY A 259 7.87 4.08 4.68
N PHE A 260 8.75 3.27 4.09
CA PHE A 260 8.40 2.32 3.05
C PHE A 260 8.69 0.87 3.46
N MET A 261 7.88 -0.06 2.97
CA MET A 261 8.22 -1.48 3.07
C MET A 261 9.53 -1.76 2.30
N PRO A 262 10.45 -2.59 2.83
CA PRO A 262 10.30 -3.45 4.01
C PRO A 262 10.82 -2.86 5.34
N GLU A 263 11.14 -1.56 5.42
CA GLU A 263 11.74 -0.94 6.61
C GLU A 263 10.90 -1.15 7.87
N LEU A 264 9.56 -1.18 7.74
CA LEU A 264 8.63 -1.47 8.83
C LEU A 264 9.00 -2.71 9.65
N PHE A 265 9.55 -3.76 9.00
CA PHE A 265 9.90 -5.00 9.70
C PHE A 265 11.06 -4.83 10.70
N HIS A 266 11.82 -3.74 10.61
CA HIS A 266 12.88 -3.39 11.54
C HIS A 266 12.41 -2.41 12.63
N GLU A 267 11.16 -1.94 12.56
CA GLU A 267 10.59 -1.03 13.54
C GLU A 267 10.02 -1.78 14.75
N SER A 268 10.41 -1.34 15.95
CA SER A 268 9.99 -1.96 17.21
C SER A 268 8.49 -1.74 17.52
N ASN A 269 7.92 -0.66 16.98
CA ASN A 269 6.52 -0.25 17.13
C ASN A 269 5.64 -0.66 15.95
N GLN A 270 6.10 -1.55 15.05
CA GLN A 270 5.26 -2.07 13.96
C GLN A 270 4.02 -2.81 14.48
N ALA A 271 2.89 -2.73 13.79
CA ALA A 271 1.79 -3.67 13.98
C ALA A 271 1.94 -4.87 13.04
N PHE A 272 1.65 -6.07 13.55
CA PHE A 272 1.51 -7.26 12.71
C PHE A 272 0.07 -7.41 12.25
N GLY A 273 -0.12 -7.72 10.96
CA GLY A 273 -1.46 -7.99 10.43
C GLY A 273 -1.99 -9.33 10.92
N TYR A 274 -3.29 -9.40 11.19
CA TYR A 274 -3.96 -10.63 11.61
C TYR A 274 -5.23 -10.90 10.80
N SER A 275 -5.50 -12.19 10.59
CA SER A 275 -6.75 -12.69 10.03
C SER A 275 -7.42 -13.63 11.03
N GLY A 276 -8.69 -13.37 11.33
CA GLY A 276 -9.48 -14.20 12.22
C GLY A 276 -10.96 -13.79 12.26
N PRO A 277 -11.81 -14.58 12.94
CA PRO A 277 -13.17 -14.18 13.27
C PRO A 277 -13.22 -12.88 14.10
N ILE A 278 -14.34 -12.16 14.06
CA ILE A 278 -14.51 -10.88 14.78
C ILE A 278 -14.25 -11.02 16.30
N ASN A 279 -14.68 -12.13 16.90
CA ASN A 279 -14.49 -12.41 18.34
C ASN A 279 -13.09 -12.95 18.69
N ASN A 280 -12.26 -13.28 17.69
CA ASN A 280 -10.86 -13.65 17.86
C ASN A 280 -10.05 -13.19 16.64
N PRO A 281 -9.78 -11.88 16.51
CA PRO A 281 -9.15 -11.33 15.31
C PRO A 281 -7.69 -11.79 15.14
N TYR A 282 -7.04 -12.24 16.22
CA TYR A 282 -5.63 -12.65 16.25
C TYR A 282 -5.39 -14.12 15.92
N ALA A 283 -6.40 -14.84 15.43
CA ALA A 283 -6.34 -16.29 15.18
C ALA A 283 -5.16 -16.72 14.27
N LYS A 284 -4.77 -15.86 13.32
CA LYS A 284 -3.63 -16.11 12.44
C LYS A 284 -2.89 -14.83 12.12
N ARG A 285 -1.60 -14.78 12.45
CA ARG A 285 -0.67 -13.72 12.02
C ARG A 285 -0.41 -13.81 10.52
N TYR A 286 -0.50 -12.68 9.82
CA TYR A 286 -0.15 -12.55 8.42
C TYR A 286 1.34 -12.23 8.27
N THR A 287 2.03 -13.02 7.45
CA THR A 287 3.41 -12.73 7.02
C THR A 287 3.36 -12.34 5.55
N GLU A 288 3.77 -11.11 5.25
CA GLU A 288 3.71 -10.59 3.89
C GLU A 288 4.94 -11.03 3.06
N PRO A 289 4.75 -11.76 1.95
CA PRO A 289 5.83 -12.07 1.02
C PRO A 289 6.41 -10.81 0.37
N SER A 290 7.71 -10.80 0.07
CA SER A 290 8.39 -9.60 -0.44
C SER A 290 7.83 -9.06 -1.76
N VAL A 291 7.36 -9.97 -2.62
CA VAL A 291 6.74 -9.62 -3.89
C VAL A 291 5.44 -8.81 -3.72
N ASN A 292 4.73 -8.99 -2.58
CA ASN A 292 3.45 -8.31 -2.35
C ASN A 292 3.63 -6.82 -2.10
N TYR A 293 4.56 -6.40 -1.23
CA TYR A 293 4.84 -4.97 -1.08
C TYR A 293 5.71 -4.42 -2.22
N ASN A 294 6.55 -5.23 -2.87
CA ASN A 294 7.35 -4.77 -4.00
C ASN A 294 6.47 -4.31 -5.18
N ARG A 295 5.40 -5.04 -5.53
CA ARG A 295 4.53 -4.68 -6.65
C ARG A 295 3.60 -3.49 -6.36
N GLU A 296 3.60 -2.95 -5.15
CA GLU A 296 2.73 -1.85 -4.72
C GLU A 296 3.36 -0.45 -4.94
N LEU A 297 4.23 -0.33 -5.96
CA LEU A 297 4.84 0.94 -6.38
C LEU A 297 3.77 2.02 -6.62
N GLY A 298 3.79 3.06 -5.79
CA GLY A 298 2.86 4.17 -5.88
C GLY A 298 1.42 3.84 -5.47
N THR A 299 1.16 2.63 -4.95
CA THR A 299 -0.19 2.13 -4.69
C THR A 299 -0.46 1.73 -3.25
N GLY A 300 0.53 1.26 -2.48
CA GLY A 300 0.29 0.81 -1.10
C GLY A 300 1.43 0.19 -0.30
N ASN A 301 2.69 0.51 -0.59
CA ASN A 301 3.87 0.07 0.16
C ASN A 301 4.38 1.08 1.22
N ILE A 302 3.59 2.08 1.60
CA ILE A 302 3.89 3.01 2.70
C ILE A 302 3.31 2.50 4.03
N TYR A 303 4.08 2.68 5.10
CA TYR A 303 3.60 2.60 6.48
C TYR A 303 3.65 3.97 7.18
N THR A 304 2.81 4.16 8.18
CA THR A 304 2.80 5.38 9.00
C THR A 304 2.06 5.17 10.34
N SER A 305 2.20 6.12 11.27
CA SER A 305 1.35 6.24 12.46
C SER A 305 0.06 7.03 12.15
N ALA A 306 -0.92 6.98 13.05
CA ALA A 306 -2.18 7.71 12.88
C ALA A 306 -1.94 9.24 12.87
N GLY A 307 -1.01 9.71 13.71
CA GLY A 307 -0.62 11.11 13.82
C GLY A 307 0.05 11.65 12.56
N ASP A 308 1.01 10.92 12.01
CA ASP A 308 1.70 11.33 10.78
C ASP A 308 0.74 11.31 9.58
N LEU A 309 -0.11 10.29 9.46
CA LEU A 309 -1.12 10.25 8.39
C LEU A 309 -2.08 11.45 8.44
N TYR A 310 -2.53 11.82 9.65
CA TYR A 310 -3.33 13.03 9.85
C TYR A 310 -2.58 14.28 9.36
N GLN A 311 -1.31 14.44 9.72
CA GLN A 311 -0.51 15.60 9.31
C GLN A 311 -0.29 15.66 7.80
N ILE A 312 -0.06 14.52 7.14
CA ILE A 312 0.05 14.44 5.68
C ILE A 312 -1.22 14.97 5.02
N ILE A 313 -2.38 14.40 5.39
CA ILE A 313 -3.65 14.76 4.74
C ILE A 313 -4.03 16.21 5.06
N LYS A 314 -3.84 16.66 6.30
CA LYS A 314 -4.05 18.06 6.70
C LYS A 314 -3.17 19.01 5.89
N ALA A 315 -1.88 18.72 5.75
CA ALA A 315 -0.95 19.58 5.02
C ALA A 315 -1.30 19.67 3.52
N VAL A 316 -1.76 18.56 2.93
CA VAL A 316 -2.30 18.56 1.55
C VAL A 316 -3.53 19.46 1.48
N ASN A 317 -4.52 19.26 2.36
CA ASN A 317 -5.77 20.03 2.36
C ASN A 317 -5.54 21.54 2.57
N GLN A 318 -4.57 21.91 3.41
CA GLN A 318 -4.21 23.30 3.71
C GLN A 318 -3.32 23.96 2.65
N GLY A 319 -3.03 23.26 1.56
CA GLY A 319 -2.25 23.82 0.47
C GLY A 319 -0.73 23.90 0.71
N LYS A 320 -0.20 23.20 1.73
CA LYS A 320 1.24 23.20 2.07
C LYS A 320 2.06 22.32 1.12
N ILE A 321 1.43 21.30 0.55
CA ILE A 321 2.05 20.33 -0.36
C ILE A 321 1.63 20.48 -1.81
N ILE A 322 0.56 21.19 -2.17
CA ILE A 322 0.28 21.75 -3.51
C ILE A 322 -0.64 22.94 -3.28
N SER A 323 -0.77 23.91 -4.18
CA SER A 323 -1.73 25.00 -3.96
C SER A 323 -3.17 24.47 -3.82
N THR A 324 -4.02 25.22 -3.11
CA THR A 324 -5.44 24.87 -2.96
C THR A 324 -6.17 24.86 -4.31
N ALA A 325 -5.78 25.73 -5.23
CA ALA A 325 -6.26 25.72 -6.62
C ALA A 325 -5.91 24.41 -7.34
N SER A 326 -4.65 23.96 -7.22
CA SER A 326 -4.22 22.67 -7.76
C SER A 326 -4.91 21.49 -7.09
N LEU A 327 -5.15 21.56 -5.78
CA LEU A 327 -5.88 20.51 -5.07
C LEU A 327 -7.34 20.42 -5.56
N LYS A 328 -8.00 21.56 -5.79
CA LYS A 328 -9.35 21.62 -6.37
C LYS A 328 -9.37 21.06 -7.80
N ALA A 329 -8.37 21.40 -8.61
CA ALA A 329 -8.22 20.82 -9.94
C ALA A 329 -7.97 19.31 -9.86
N LEU A 330 -7.14 18.84 -8.93
CA LEU A 330 -6.84 17.42 -8.73
C LEU A 330 -8.09 16.63 -8.31
N ARG A 331 -8.80 17.11 -7.29
CA ARG A 331 -10.01 16.52 -6.71
C ARG A 331 -11.28 17.16 -7.28
N ASN A 332 -11.43 17.06 -8.59
CA ASN A 332 -12.46 17.76 -9.37
C ASN A 332 -13.90 17.20 -9.23
N LEU A 333 -14.13 16.25 -8.33
CA LEU A 333 -15.44 15.68 -8.02
C LEU A 333 -15.67 15.84 -6.51
N ASP A 334 -16.89 16.17 -6.10
CA ASP A 334 -17.28 16.40 -4.70
C ASP A 334 -18.58 15.66 -4.30
N ASN A 335 -19.04 14.75 -5.15
CA ASN A 335 -20.26 13.95 -4.98
C ASN A 335 -19.99 12.57 -4.38
N GLY A 336 -18.84 12.37 -3.74
CA GLY A 336 -18.42 11.09 -3.16
C GLY A 336 -17.84 10.09 -4.14
N GLN A 337 -17.71 10.42 -5.43
CA GLN A 337 -17.01 9.57 -6.40
C GLN A 337 -15.50 9.60 -6.18
N TYR A 338 -14.84 8.49 -6.53
CA TYR A 338 -13.39 8.37 -6.43
C TYR A 338 -12.68 9.28 -7.44
N THR A 339 -11.73 10.06 -6.95
CA THR A 339 -10.83 10.86 -7.78
C THR A 339 -9.50 11.05 -7.07
N ALA A 340 -8.38 10.90 -7.79
CA ALA A 340 -7.05 11.24 -7.29
C ALA A 340 -6.69 10.65 -5.91
N GLY A 341 -7.06 9.39 -5.65
CA GLY A 341 -6.71 8.69 -4.41
C GLY A 341 -7.69 8.87 -3.25
N VAL A 342 -8.79 9.62 -3.44
CA VAL A 342 -9.74 9.94 -2.36
C VAL A 342 -11.20 9.87 -2.83
N TYR A 343 -12.11 9.77 -1.87
CA TYR A 343 -13.54 10.05 -2.07
C TYR A 343 -13.83 11.43 -1.48
N ASN A 344 -14.20 12.40 -2.32
CA ASN A 344 -14.39 13.79 -1.91
C ASN A 344 -15.89 14.13 -1.84
N PHE A 345 -16.30 14.78 -0.76
CA PHE A 345 -17.68 15.17 -0.46
C PHE A 345 -17.85 16.69 -0.31
N GLY A 346 -16.90 17.48 -0.84
CA GLY A 346 -16.90 18.94 -0.81
C GLY A 346 -16.42 19.51 0.53
N GLY A 347 -17.03 19.08 1.65
CA GLY A 347 -16.65 19.51 3.00
C GLY A 347 -15.61 18.61 3.68
N TYR A 348 -15.52 17.35 3.27
CA TYR A 348 -14.57 16.37 3.82
C TYR A 348 -14.13 15.37 2.76
N THR A 349 -13.03 14.69 3.06
CA THR A 349 -12.49 13.61 2.24
C THR A 349 -12.48 12.33 3.04
N LEU A 350 -12.86 11.22 2.39
CA LEU A 350 -12.71 9.86 2.90
C LEU A 350 -11.59 9.16 2.14
N THR A 351 -10.73 8.46 2.88
CA THR A 351 -9.73 7.54 2.31
C THR A 351 -9.83 6.18 2.98
N HIS A 352 -9.47 5.14 2.23
CA HIS A 352 -9.48 3.77 2.73
C HIS A 352 -8.42 2.95 2.00
N GLY A 353 -7.74 2.08 2.74
CA GLY A 353 -6.74 1.17 2.21
C GLY A 353 -6.72 -0.12 3.01
N VAL A 354 -6.47 -1.23 2.31
CA VAL A 354 -6.30 -2.56 2.89
C VAL A 354 -5.11 -3.21 2.22
N VAL A 355 -4.17 -3.70 3.01
CA VAL A 355 -2.98 -4.42 2.55
C VAL A 355 -2.46 -5.27 3.71
N ALA A 356 -1.89 -6.44 3.43
CA ALA A 356 -1.24 -7.28 4.43
C ALA A 356 -2.07 -7.58 5.70
N SER A 357 -3.39 -7.79 5.55
CA SER A 357 -4.34 -7.94 6.67
C SER A 357 -4.39 -6.75 7.64
N GLN A 358 -3.95 -5.58 7.19
CA GLN A 358 -4.11 -4.29 7.85
C GLN A 358 -5.08 -3.45 7.05
N SER A 359 -5.75 -2.53 7.74
CA SER A 359 -6.63 -1.56 7.11
C SER A 359 -6.38 -0.18 7.68
N ALA A 360 -6.55 0.83 6.84
CA ALA A 360 -6.43 2.22 7.21
C ALA A 360 -7.62 2.97 6.63
N GLY A 361 -8.11 3.97 7.34
CA GLY A 361 -9.06 4.89 6.77
C GLY A 361 -9.18 6.19 7.53
N THR A 362 -9.54 7.23 6.80
CA THR A 362 -9.62 8.59 7.31
C THR A 362 -10.89 9.27 6.87
N MET A 363 -11.43 10.15 7.69
CA MET A 363 -12.40 11.16 7.28
C MET A 363 -11.98 12.50 7.87
N ILE A 364 -11.61 13.45 6.99
CA ILE A 364 -10.97 14.71 7.39
C ILE A 364 -11.59 15.87 6.61
N ASP A 365 -12.00 16.93 7.31
CA ASP A 365 -12.48 18.16 6.66
C ASP A 365 -11.36 18.91 5.91
N THR A 366 -11.77 19.85 5.06
CA THR A 366 -10.83 20.66 4.27
C THR A 366 -9.90 21.51 5.14
N SER A 367 -10.29 21.85 6.38
CA SER A 367 -9.46 22.63 7.31
C SER A 367 -8.45 21.77 8.09
N GLY A 368 -8.71 20.46 8.20
CA GLY A 368 -8.04 19.54 9.10
C GLY A 368 -8.40 19.73 10.58
N GLN A 369 -9.44 20.51 10.91
CA GLN A 369 -9.86 20.75 12.29
C GLN A 369 -10.79 19.66 12.83
N ASN A 370 -11.49 18.96 11.94
CA ASN A 370 -12.24 17.75 12.29
C ASN A 370 -11.65 16.57 11.51
N ALA A 371 -11.24 15.53 12.24
CA ALA A 371 -10.61 14.36 11.65
C ALA A 371 -10.93 13.11 12.46
N VAL A 372 -11.16 12.00 11.76
CA VAL A 372 -11.09 10.63 12.28
C VAL A 372 -10.05 9.89 11.45
N VAL A 373 -9.08 9.27 12.12
CA VAL A 373 -8.07 8.40 11.52
C VAL A 373 -8.09 7.07 12.28
N LEU A 374 -8.36 5.99 11.57
CA LEU A 374 -8.33 4.63 12.10
C LEU A 374 -7.28 3.82 11.33
N LEU A 375 -6.32 3.27 12.06
CA LEU A 375 -5.35 2.30 11.53
C LEU A 375 -5.54 1.00 12.29
N ALA A 376 -5.85 -0.09 11.61
CA ALA A 376 -6.07 -1.39 12.21
C ALA A 376 -5.13 -2.43 11.64
N ASN A 377 -4.75 -3.36 12.50
CA ASN A 377 -4.00 -4.54 12.12
C ASN A 377 -4.90 -5.76 11.85
N THR A 378 -6.12 -5.45 11.44
CA THR A 378 -7.11 -6.39 10.90
C THR A 378 -7.72 -5.76 9.64
N ASP A 379 -8.29 -6.56 8.76
CA ASP A 379 -8.98 -6.09 7.54
C ASP A 379 -10.44 -5.65 7.80
N LYS A 380 -10.79 -5.37 9.06
CA LYS A 380 -12.18 -5.18 9.52
C LYS A 380 -12.65 -3.72 9.59
N ILE A 381 -11.80 -2.71 9.32
CA ILE A 381 -12.28 -1.33 9.27
C ILE A 381 -13.19 -1.15 8.06
N THR A 382 -14.44 -0.80 8.33
CA THR A 382 -15.40 -0.40 7.30
C THR A 382 -15.42 1.11 7.12
N GLN A 383 -15.66 1.57 5.89
CA GLN A 383 -15.96 2.99 5.63
C GLN A 383 -17.17 3.49 6.43
N GLY A 384 -18.12 2.58 6.72
CA GLY A 384 -19.28 2.85 7.57
C GLY A 384 -18.90 3.23 9.00
N LEU A 385 -17.95 2.53 9.62
CA LEU A 385 -17.46 2.85 10.97
C LEU A 385 -16.82 4.24 11.02
N ILE A 386 -15.93 4.54 10.06
CA ILE A 386 -15.24 5.84 9.99
C ILE A 386 -16.27 6.97 9.84
N LYS A 387 -17.24 6.80 8.93
CA LYS A 387 -18.32 7.76 8.68
C LYS A 387 -19.20 7.93 9.92
N ASN A 388 -19.54 6.85 10.62
CA ASN A 388 -20.33 6.87 11.84
C ASN A 388 -19.64 7.70 12.94
N LEU A 389 -18.36 7.42 13.22
CA LEU A 389 -17.57 8.15 14.20
C LEU A 389 -17.46 9.64 13.85
N TYR A 390 -17.12 9.96 12.59
CA TYR A 390 -16.93 11.33 12.15
C TYR A 390 -18.24 12.15 12.22
N LEU A 391 -19.34 11.60 11.71
CA LEU A 391 -20.63 12.29 11.69
C LEU A 391 -21.19 12.51 13.10
N ASN A 392 -21.00 11.57 14.03
CA ASN A 392 -21.40 11.78 15.42
C ASN A 392 -20.50 12.80 16.13
N MET A 393 -19.19 12.76 15.88
CA MET A 393 -18.24 13.74 16.44
C MET A 393 -18.58 15.17 16.04
N ILE A 394 -18.94 15.44 14.78
CA ILE A 394 -19.32 16.79 14.36
C ILE A 394 -20.69 17.22 14.88
N LYS A 395 -21.63 16.28 15.06
CA LYS A 395 -22.97 16.55 15.64
C LYS A 395 -22.92 16.80 17.15
N GLY A 396 -21.88 16.31 17.85
CA GLY A 396 -21.74 16.45 19.29
C GLY A 396 -22.61 15.50 20.10
N VAL A 397 -22.76 14.28 19.59
CA VAL A 397 -23.54 13.19 20.19
C VAL A 397 -22.66 12.30 21.04
#